data_AF-A0A3C2D800-F1
#
_entry.id   AF-A0A3C2D800-F1
#
_cell.length_a   1.000
_cell.length_b   1.000
_cell.length_c   1.000
_cell.angle_alpha   90.00
_cell.angle_beta   90.00
_cell.angle_gamma   90.00
#
_symmetry.space_group_name_H-M   'P 1'
#
loop_
_entity.id
_entity.type
_entity.pdbx_description
1 polymer ?
#
loop_
_entity_poly.entity_id
_entity_poly.type
_entity_poly.pdbx_seq_one_letter_code
_entity_poly.pdbx_strand_id
1 'polypeptide(L)'
;MKDYGMLLEKTIEAYWGQPKTTISFANYYGDDFKMKAILFSLVVTQINYRSEEYPEEELKQLEDYESKFWSSTPEFSDDINVLKLLAKHKNLLIADL
;
A
#
# COMPACT_ATOMS: atom_id res chain seq x y z
N MET A 1 3.29 -18.46 7.05
CA MET A 1 3.98 -17.67 6.00
C MET A 1 3.04 -16.51 5.74
N LYS A 2 3.46 -15.27 6.03
CA LYS A 2 2.55 -14.12 5.90
C LYS A 2 2.10 -14.00 4.45
N ASP A 3 0.81 -14.12 4.19
CA ASP A 3 0.26 -14.00 2.84
C ASP A 3 0.17 -12.53 2.46
N TYR A 4 1.30 -11.96 2.06
CA TYR A 4 1.39 -10.56 1.63
C TYR A 4 0.66 -10.31 0.30
N GLY A 5 0.41 -11.34 -0.51
CA GLY A 5 -0.44 -11.22 -1.69
C GLY A 5 -1.88 -10.95 -1.29
N MET A 6 -2.42 -11.73 -0.37
CA MET A 6 -3.75 -11.50 0.18
C MET A 6 -3.84 -10.17 0.95
N LEU A 7 -2.78 -9.78 1.65
CA LEU A 7 -2.72 -8.47 2.32
C LEU A 7 -2.79 -7.32 1.31
N LEU A 8 -2.05 -7.42 0.21
CA LEU A 8 -2.07 -6.44 -0.88
C LEU A 8 -3.49 -6.30 -1.45
N GLU A 9 -4.13 -7.42 -1.77
CA GLU A 9 -5.49 -7.45 -2.31
C GLU A 9 -6.50 -6.78 -1.38
N LYS A 10 -6.56 -7.21 -0.11
CA LYS A 10 -7.45 -6.62 0.89
C LYS A 10 -7.19 -5.14 1.14
N THR A 11 -5.92 -4.73 1.09
CA THR A 11 -5.54 -3.32 1.25
C THR A 11 -6.09 -2.50 0.09
N ILE A 12 -5.86 -2.93 -1.14
CA ILE A 12 -6.37 -2.24 -2.33
C ILE A 12 -7.90 -2.12 -2.27
N GLU A 13 -8.60 -3.20 -1.93
CA GLU A 13 -10.06 -3.20 -1.80
C GLU A 13 -10.57 -2.25 -0.72
N ALA A 14 -9.82 -2.09 0.39
CA ALA A 14 -10.19 -1.17 1.46
C ALA A 14 -10.08 0.31 1.05
N TYR A 15 -9.20 0.66 0.11
CA TYR A 15 -9.02 2.03 -0.37
C TYR A 15 -9.80 2.34 -1.66
N TRP A 16 -9.84 1.42 -2.62
CA TRP A 16 -10.46 1.62 -3.94
C TRP A 16 -11.83 0.97 -4.09
N GLY A 17 -12.23 0.13 -3.14
CA GLY A 17 -13.43 -0.69 -3.22
C GLY A 17 -13.22 -1.97 -4.04
N GLN A 18 -14.31 -2.72 -4.20
CA GLN A 18 -14.30 -4.01 -4.89
C GLN A 18 -14.23 -3.82 -6.41
N PRO A 19 -13.28 -4.46 -7.12
CA PRO A 19 -13.21 -4.35 -8.57
C PRO A 19 -14.43 -4.99 -9.24
N LYS A 20 -14.92 -4.39 -10.33
CA LYS A 20 -16.08 -4.91 -11.08
C LYS A 20 -15.81 -6.25 -11.77
N THR A 21 -14.55 -6.52 -12.09
CA THR A 21 -14.07 -7.79 -12.64
C THR A 21 -13.16 -8.43 -11.61
N THR A 22 -13.23 -9.75 -11.44
CA THR A 22 -12.35 -10.50 -10.54
C THR A 22 -10.90 -10.40 -11.04
N ILE A 23 -10.21 -9.34 -10.65
CA ILE A 23 -8.77 -9.19 -10.77
C ILE A 23 -8.22 -9.61 -9.42
N SER A 24 -7.42 -10.66 -9.39
CA SER A 24 -6.69 -10.98 -8.16
C SER A 24 -5.46 -10.08 -8.08
N PHE A 25 -5.57 -9.00 -7.32
CA PHE A 25 -4.45 -8.12 -7.02
C PHE A 25 -3.33 -8.85 -6.28
N ALA A 26 -3.64 -9.94 -5.58
CA ALA A 26 -2.65 -10.81 -4.98
C ALA A 26 -1.61 -11.32 -5.99
N ASN A 27 -1.98 -11.50 -7.27
CA ASN A 27 -1.05 -11.91 -8.32
C ASN A 27 -0.04 -10.83 -8.73
N TYR A 28 -0.25 -9.58 -8.32
CA TYR A 28 0.72 -8.50 -8.54
C TYR A 28 1.73 -8.40 -7.41
N TYR A 29 1.57 -9.17 -6.33
CA TYR A 29 2.58 -9.24 -5.28
C TYR A 29 3.92 -9.74 -5.83
N GLY A 30 4.99 -8.98 -5.58
CA GLY A 30 6.32 -9.27 -6.11
C GLY A 30 6.51 -8.92 -7.58
N ASP A 31 5.48 -8.46 -8.30
CA ASP A 31 5.63 -7.81 -9.60
C ASP A 31 6.16 -6.40 -9.36
N ASP A 32 7.43 -6.17 -9.70
CA ASP A 32 8.14 -4.93 -9.43
C ASP A 32 7.41 -3.70 -9.98
N PHE A 33 6.80 -3.79 -11.16
CA PHE A 33 6.12 -2.63 -11.74
C PHE A 33 4.70 -2.47 -11.18
N LYS A 34 3.88 -3.52 -11.24
CA LYS A 34 2.45 -3.41 -10.91
C LYS A 34 2.21 -3.14 -9.43
N MET A 35 2.95 -3.83 -8.55
CA MET A 35 2.84 -3.60 -7.11
C MET A 35 3.20 -2.15 -6.77
N LYS A 36 4.35 -1.67 -7.28
CA LYS A 36 4.83 -0.31 -7.07
C LYS A 36 3.86 0.74 -7.58
N ALA A 37 3.36 0.58 -8.81
CA ALA A 37 2.42 1.54 -9.40
C ALA A 37 1.14 1.67 -8.56
N ILE A 38 0.62 0.55 -8.04
CA ILE A 38 -0.58 0.55 -7.20
C ILE A 38 -0.30 1.20 -5.85
N LEU A 39 0.76 0.78 -5.15
CA LEU A 39 1.12 1.33 -3.84
C LEU A 39 1.40 2.83 -3.94
N PHE A 40 2.14 3.27 -4.95
CA PHE A 40 2.40 4.68 -5.21
C PHE A 40 1.12 5.46 -5.45
N SER A 41 0.20 4.94 -6.28
CA SER A 41 -1.09 5.60 -6.54
C SER A 41 -1.94 5.74 -5.26
N LEU A 42 -1.95 4.71 -4.40
CA LEU A 42 -2.60 4.78 -3.10
C LEU A 42 -1.97 5.87 -2.24
N VAL A 43 -0.65 5.86 -2.08
CA VAL A 43 0.12 6.79 -1.26
C VAL A 43 -0.12 8.25 -1.69
N VAL A 44 0.04 8.55 -2.97
CA VAL A 44 -0.20 9.91 -3.51
C VAL A 44 -1.62 10.36 -3.23
N THR A 45 -2.60 9.46 -3.37
CA THR A 45 -4.00 9.78 -3.04
C THR A 45 -4.17 10.11 -1.56
N GLN A 46 -3.54 9.33 -0.67
CA GLN A 46 -3.68 9.55 0.76
C GLN A 46 -3.03 10.86 1.21
N ILE A 47 -1.82 11.16 0.73
CA ILE A 47 -1.11 12.42 1.05
C ILE A 47 -1.93 13.64 0.58
N ASN A 48 -2.42 13.61 -0.66
CA ASN A 48 -2.99 14.81 -1.29
C ASN A 48 -4.48 15.03 -1.01
N TYR A 49 -5.23 13.96 -0.69
CA TYR A 49 -6.70 14.06 -0.54
C TYR A 49 -7.23 13.60 0.81
N ARG A 50 -6.42 12.91 1.62
CA ARG A 50 -6.85 12.26 2.86
C ARG A 50 -5.83 12.41 4.00
N SER A 51 -4.94 13.40 3.94
CA SER A 51 -3.86 13.54 4.91
C SER A 51 -4.38 13.76 6.33
N GLU A 52 -5.58 14.33 6.47
CA GLU A 52 -6.28 14.49 7.74
C GLU A 52 -6.70 13.18 8.41
N GLU A 53 -6.73 12.06 7.67
CA GLU A 53 -7.04 10.74 8.23
C GLU A 53 -5.83 10.16 8.98
N TYR A 54 -4.61 10.63 8.72
CA TYR A 54 -3.37 10.04 9.21
C TYR A 54 -2.77 10.80 10.39
N PRO A 55 -2.24 10.10 11.41
CA PRO A 55 -1.30 10.69 12.36
C PRO A 55 -0.05 11.22 11.63
N GLU A 56 0.56 12.27 12.17
CA GLU A 56 1.76 12.91 11.60
C GLU A 56 2.89 11.91 11.29
N GLU A 57 3.13 10.95 12.19
CA GLU A 57 4.17 9.93 12.00
C GLU A 57 3.85 8.96 10.85
N GLU A 58 2.58 8.61 10.63
CA GLU A 58 2.17 7.74 9.53
C GLU A 58 2.21 8.51 8.21
N LEU A 59 1.74 9.76 8.21
CA LEU A 59 1.79 10.64 7.04
C LEU A 59 3.23 10.84 6.56
N LYS A 60 4.16 11.10 7.47
CA LYS A 60 5.58 11.22 7.15
C LYS A 60 6.15 9.97 6.47
N GLN A 61 5.74 8.77 6.90
CA GLN A 61 6.18 7.53 6.27
C GLN A 61 5.63 7.36 4.84
N LEU A 62 4.42 7.85 4.59
CA LEU A 62 3.86 7.90 3.23
C LEU A 62 4.64 8.88 2.35
N GLU A 63 4.95 10.08 2.86
CA GLU A 63 5.76 11.09 2.16
C GLU A 63 7.18 10.59 1.90
N ASP A 64 7.80 9.89 2.84
CA ASP A 64 9.13 9.27 2.67
C ASP A 64 9.10 8.22 1.55
N TYR A 65 8.04 7.40 1.47
CA TYR A 65 7.85 6.44 0.39
C TYR A 65 7.64 7.14 -0.97
N GLU A 66 6.81 8.17 -1.03
CA GLU A 66 6.60 8.98 -2.24
C GLU A 66 7.92 9.61 -2.72
N SER A 67 8.68 10.21 -1.81
CA SER A 67 9.98 10.85 -2.10
C SER A 67 10.96 9.86 -2.73
N LYS A 68 11.03 8.62 -2.21
CA LYS A 68 11.87 7.56 -2.79
C LYS A 68 11.50 7.24 -4.24
N PHE A 69 10.21 7.24 -4.61
CA PHE A 69 9.82 7.05 -6.02
C PHE A 69 10.44 8.08 -6.96
N TRP A 70 10.61 9.32 -6.48
CA TRP A 70 11.16 10.41 -7.26
C TRP A 70 12.70 10.44 -7.26
N SER A 71 13.34 10.04 -6.16
CA SER A 71 14.79 10.18 -5.98
C SER A 71 15.59 8.92 -6.29
N SER A 72 15.06 7.76 -5.91
CA SER A 72 15.79 6.49 -5.86
C SER A 72 14.77 5.37 -5.72
N THR A 73 14.35 4.81 -6.86
CA THR A 73 13.34 3.75 -6.97
C THR A 73 13.29 2.85 -5.73
N PRO A 74 12.16 2.78 -5.00
CA PRO A 74 12.12 2.09 -3.72
C PRO A 74 12.47 0.61 -3.85
N GLU A 75 13.05 0.08 -2.77
CA GLU A 75 13.35 -1.34 -2.67
C GLU A 75 12.09 -2.12 -2.33
N PHE A 76 12.09 -3.43 -2.58
CA PHE A 76 10.97 -4.29 -2.21
C PHE A 76 10.63 -4.22 -0.71
N SER A 77 11.63 -3.99 0.15
CA SER A 77 11.44 -3.77 1.59
C SER A 77 10.58 -2.54 1.88
N ASP A 78 10.76 -1.46 1.11
CA ASP A 78 9.98 -0.23 1.21
C ASP A 78 8.52 -0.49 0.80
N ASP A 79 8.30 -1.24 -0.28
CA ASP A 79 6.97 -1.63 -0.74
C ASP A 79 6.20 -2.44 0.32
N ILE A 80 6.90 -3.37 0.98
CA ILE A 80 6.31 -4.15 2.08
C ILE A 80 6.00 -3.27 3.29
N ASN A 81 6.86 -2.31 3.62
CA ASN A 81 6.66 -1.43 4.76
C ASN A 81 5.46 -0.50 4.53
N VAL A 82 5.34 0.12 3.35
CA VAL A 82 4.18 0.97 3.04
C VAL A 82 2.89 0.16 2.95
N LEU A 83 2.94 -1.06 2.41
CA LEU A 83 1.78 -1.96 2.40
C LEU A 83 1.29 -2.24 3.82
N LYS A 84 2.21 -2.56 4.75
CA LYS A 84 1.85 -2.78 6.16
C LYS A 84 1.26 -1.54 6.81
N LEU A 85 1.82 -0.36 6.51
CA LEU A 85 1.30 0.91 7.02
C LEU A 85 -0.14 1.15 6.53
N LEU A 86 -0.38 1.04 5.22
CA LEU A 86 -1.70 1.20 4.61
C LEU A 86 -2.70 0.19 5.16
N ALA A 87 -2.28 -1.08 5.33
CA ALA A 87 -3.11 -2.14 5.89
C ALA A 87 -3.44 -1.92 7.37
N LYS A 88 -2.44 -1.52 8.17
CA LYS A 88 -2.59 -1.17 9.59
C LYS A 88 -3.63 -0.06 9.76
N HIS A 89 -3.50 0.99 8.94
CA HIS A 89 -4.39 2.15 8.99
C HIS A 89 -5.87 1.77 8.73
N LYS A 90 -6.13 0.75 7.89
CA LYS A 90 -7.48 0.22 7.66
C LYS A 90 -7.84 -0.98 8.56
N ASN A 91 -7.08 -1.22 9.63
CA ASN A 91 -7.30 -2.32 10.59
C ASN A 91 -7.32 -3.72 9.96
N LEU A 92 -6.54 -3.93 8.90
CA LEU A 92 -6.46 -5.22 8.19
C LEU A 92 -5.39 -6.16 8.76
N LEU A 93 -4.50 -5.66 9.61
CA LEU A 93 -3.53 -6.47 10.35
C LEU A 93 -4.22 -7.15 11.54
N ILE A 94 -5.02 -8.18 11.27
CA ILE A 94 -5.59 -9.07 12.30
C ILE A 94 -4.64 -10.26 12.46
N ALA A 95 -4.51 -10.76 13.70
CA ALA A 95 -3.46 -11.58 14.28
C ALA A 95 -3.07 -12.92 13.60
N ASP A 96 -3.59 -13.25 12.41
CA ASP A 96 -3.37 -14.55 11.74
C ASP A 96 -2.97 -14.41 10.26
N LEU A 97 -1.97 -13.57 9.97
CA LEU A 97 -1.15 -13.61 8.74
C LEU A 97 0.33 -13.86 9.08
#